data_AF-A0A815Y1V5-F1
#
_entry.id   AF-A0A815Y1V5-F1
#
_cell.length_a   1.000
_cell.length_b   1.000
_cell.length_c   1.000
_cell.angle_alpha   90.00
_cell.angle_beta   90.00
_cell.angle_gamma   90.00
#
_symmetry.space_group_name_H-M   'P 1'
#
loop_
_entity.id
_entity.type
_entity.pdbx_description
1 polymer ?
#
loop_
_entity_poly.entity_id
_entity_poly.type
_entity_poly.pdbx_seq_one_letter_code
_entity_poly.pdbx_strand_id
1 'polypeptide(L)'
;TIITDTPAVWFPFEVNVTTGIIKIRHALGYEHETNYRFNVRARDNGPDAINVYTQIQIDILYVNNFKMILSLIESLSLTLK
;
A
#
# COMPACT_ATOMS: atom_id res chain seq x y z
N THR A 1 -15.51 -3.28 2.23
CA THR A 1 -15.26 -1.86 2.59
C THR A 1 -14.14 -1.76 3.60
N ILE A 2 -13.33 -0.70 3.54
CA ILE A 2 -12.29 -0.41 4.54
C ILE A 2 -12.93 0.25 5.77
N ILE A 3 -12.47 -0.13 6.95
CA ILE A 3 -12.79 0.48 8.25
C ILE A 3 -11.48 0.99 8.82
N THR A 4 -11.44 2.30 9.06
CA THR A 4 -10.27 3.02 9.57
C THR A 4 -10.73 4.12 10.50
N ASP A 5 -9.92 4.43 11.51
CA ASP A 5 -10.15 5.53 12.43
C ASP A 5 -9.81 6.90 11.80
N THR A 6 -9.11 6.88 10.67
CA THR A 6 -8.78 8.09 9.88
C THR A 6 -9.89 8.38 8.86
N PRO A 7 -10.18 9.66 8.54
CA PRO A 7 -11.15 9.99 7.51
C PRO A 7 -10.77 9.35 6.17
N ALA A 8 -11.71 8.67 5.52
CA ALA A 8 -11.48 7.93 4.27
C ALA A 8 -10.92 8.79 3.11
N VAL A 9 -11.03 10.13 3.20
CA VAL A 9 -10.47 11.07 2.22
C VAL A 9 -8.94 11.09 2.26
N TRP A 10 -8.34 10.86 3.44
CA TRP A 10 -6.89 10.88 3.64
C TRP A 10 -6.27 9.49 3.73
N PHE A 11 -7.09 8.45 3.77
CA PHE A 11 -6.61 7.09 3.82
C PHE A 11 -6.04 6.67 2.45
N PRO A 12 -4.77 6.20 2.37
CA PRO A 12 -4.08 6.08 1.10
C PRO A 12 -4.45 4.82 0.30
N PHE A 13 -5.35 3.98 0.81
CA PHE A 13 -5.80 2.77 0.14
C PHE A 13 -7.29 2.80 -0.19
N GLU A 14 -7.64 2.20 -1.32
CA GLU A 14 -9.01 1.87 -1.68
C GLU A 14 -9.16 0.35 -1.81
N VAL A 15 -10.37 -0.16 -1.57
CA VAL A 15 -10.71 -1.56 -1.82
C VAL A 15 -11.84 -1.63 -2.83
N ASN A 16 -11.67 -2.41 -3.89
CA ASN A 16 -12.76 -2.72 -4.80
C ASN A 16 -13.79 -3.59 -4.05
N VAL A 17 -15.02 -3.11 -3.94
CA VAL A 17 -16.08 -3.77 -3.15
C VAL A 17 -16.54 -5.11 -3.73
N THR A 18 -16.29 -5.35 -5.02
CA THR A 18 -16.70 -6.57 -5.72
C THR A 18 -15.58 -7.60 -5.75
N THR A 19 -14.33 -7.19 -6.00
CA THR A 19 -13.20 -8.11 -6.17
C THR A 19 -12.31 -8.24 -4.94
N GLY A 20 -12.41 -7.31 -3.98
CA GLY A 20 -11.53 -7.25 -2.82
C GLY A 20 -10.11 -6.75 -3.11
N ILE A 21 -9.80 -6.36 -4.36
CA ILE A 21 -8.48 -5.81 -4.72
C ILE A 21 -8.25 -4.50 -3.97
N ILE A 22 -7.13 -4.42 -3.25
CA ILE A 22 -6.67 -3.21 -2.57
C ILE A 22 -5.69 -2.47 -3.48
N LYS A 23 -5.90 -1.17 -3.67
CA LYS A 23 -5.04 -0.30 -4.48
C LYS A 23 -4.58 0.92 -3.68
N ILE A 24 -3.46 1.49 -4.11
CA ILE A 24 -2.93 2.75 -3.61
C ILE A 24 -3.67 3.90 -4.32
N ARG A 25 -4.22 4.83 -3.54
CA ARG A 25 -4.90 6.04 -4.01
C ARG A 25 -4.02 7.29 -3.90
N HIS A 26 -3.12 7.31 -2.93
CA HIS A 26 -2.19 8.41 -2.67
C HIS A 26 -0.76 7.89 -2.55
N ALA A 27 0.23 8.69 -2.96
CA ALA A 27 1.63 8.30 -2.89
C ALA A 27 2.02 7.93 -1.45
N LEU A 28 2.76 6.83 -1.30
CA LEU A 28 3.26 6.35 -0.02
C LEU A 28 4.72 6.80 0.12
N GLY A 29 5.02 7.52 1.18
CA GLY A 29 6.38 7.93 1.54
C GLY A 29 6.83 7.20 2.79
N TYR A 30 7.96 6.49 2.71
CA TYR A 30 8.52 5.77 3.86
C TYR A 30 8.84 6.71 5.04
N GLU A 31 9.21 7.95 4.73
CA GLU A 31 9.50 9.01 5.70
C GLU A 31 8.27 9.54 6.44
N HIS A 32 7.07 9.34 5.88
CA HIS A 32 5.82 9.79 6.50
C HIS A 32 5.21 8.69 7.38
N GLU A 33 5.06 7.48 6.83
CA GLU A 33 4.48 6.36 7.55
C GLU A 33 5.08 5.05 7.03
N THR A 34 5.54 4.20 7.93
CA THR A 34 6.23 2.94 7.58
C THR A 34 5.32 1.73 7.63
N ASN A 35 4.13 1.85 8.25
CA ASN A 35 3.18 0.76 8.38
C ASN A 35 1.74 1.27 8.44
N TYR A 36 0.83 0.55 7.80
CA TYR A 36 -0.61 0.78 7.91
C TYR A 36 -1.31 -0.47 8.43
N ARG A 37 -2.19 -0.30 9.42
CA ARG A 37 -3.10 -1.34 9.91
C ARG A 37 -4.53 -0.86 9.83
N PHE A 38 -5.39 -1.65 9.21
CA PHE A 38 -6.80 -1.32 9.06
C PHE A 38 -7.63 -2.58 8.92
N ASN A 39 -8.92 -2.46 9.23
CA ASN A 39 -9.85 -3.57 9.08
C ASN A 39 -10.57 -3.46 7.73
N VAL A 40 -10.89 -4.60 7.14
CA VAL A 40 -11.83 -4.67 6.02
C VAL A 40 -13.04 -5.48 6.44
N ARG A 41 -14.22 -5.00 6.02
CA ARG A 41 -15.50 -5.67 6.21
C ARG A 41 -16.00 -6.19 4.86
N ALA A 42 -16.35 -7.47 4.82
CA ALA A 42 -17.17 -8.05 3.77
C ALA A 42 -18.56 -8.36 4.32
N ARG A 43 -19.57 -8.20 3.48
CA ARG A 43 -20.97 -8.48 3.78
C ARG A 43 -21.58 -9.10 2.54
N ASP A 44 -22.27 -10.22 2.71
CA ASP A 44 -23.07 -10.82 1.64
C ASP A 44 -24.39 -10.04 1.42
N ASN A 45 -25.19 -10.46 0.45
CA ASN A 45 -26.41 -9.75 0.06
C ASN A 45 -27.70 -10.51 0.44
N GLY A 46 -27.63 -11.38 1.45
CA GLY A 46 -28.77 -12.15 1.93
C GLY A 46 -29.71 -11.33 2.82
N PRO A 47 -30.94 -11.84 3.07
CA PRO A 47 -31.89 -11.21 3.99
C PRO A 47 -31.34 -11.12 5.43
N ASP A 48 -30.55 -12.10 5.86
CA ASP A 48 -29.84 -12.12 7.15
C ASP A 48 -28.33 -11.85 6.98
N ALA A 49 -27.99 -10.87 6.15
CA ALA A 49 -26.61 -10.67 5.73
C ALA A 49 -25.61 -10.51 6.89
N ILE A 50 -24.55 -11.31 6.82
CA ILE A 50 -23.53 -11.44 7.86
C ILE A 50 -22.33 -10.55 7.51
N ASN A 51 -21.82 -9.83 8.51
CA ASN A 51 -20.58 -9.10 8.37
C ASN A 51 -19.42 -9.98 8.84
N VAL A 52 -18.38 -10.10 8.00
CA VAL A 52 -17.09 -10.69 8.38
C VAL A 52 -16.01 -9.63 8.30
N TYR A 53 -15.03 -9.74 9.19
CA TYR A 53 -13.96 -8.76 9.35
C TYR A 53 -12.61 -9.46 9.29
N THR A 54 -11.63 -8.79 8.70
CA THR A 54 -10.22 -9.18 8.81
C THR A 54 -9.33 -7.94 8.87
N GLN A 55 -8.16 -8.08 9.50
CA GLN A 55 -7.18 -7.02 9.62
C GLN A 55 -6.14 -7.15 8.51
N ILE A 56 -5.81 -6.02 7.88
CA ILE A 56 -4.75 -5.90 6.90
C ILE A 56 -3.61 -5.12 7.53
N GLN A 57 -2.39 -5.62 7.34
CA GLN A 57 -1.14 -4.93 7.65
C GLN A 57 -0.35 -4.73 6.36
N ILE A 58 0.07 -3.49 6.11
CA ILE A 58 0.91 -3.13 4.97
C ILE A 58 2.18 -2.47 5.49
N ASP A 59 3.32 -3.07 5.21
CA ASP A 59 4.64 -2.54 5.54
C ASP A 59 5.21 -1.79 4.32
N ILE A 60 5.60 -0.54 4.52
CA ILE A 60 6.27 0.26 3.50
C ILE A 60 7.75 -0.01 3.59
N LEU A 61 8.34 -0.45 2.48
CA LEU A 61 9.76 -0.74 2.40
C LEU A 61 10.50 0.48 1.86
N TYR A 62 11.61 0.83 2.50
CA TYR A 62 12.52 1.83 1.99
C TYR A 62 13.18 1.30 0.71
N VAL A 63 12.93 1.97 -0.42
CA VAL A 63 13.60 1.69 -1.68
C VAL A 63 14.54 2.84 -2.00
N ASN A 64 15.84 2.53 -2.05
CA ASN A 64 16.83 3.52 -2.41
C ASN A 64 16.90 3.71 -3.94
N ASN A 65 16.41 4.85 -4.44
CA ASN A 65 16.44 5.20 -5.86
C ASN A 65 17.84 5.63 -6.36
N PHE A 66 18.82 5.85 -5.49
CA PHE A 66 20.19 6.22 -5.89
C PHE A 66 20.96 5.09 -6.60
N LYS A 67 20.42 3.86 -6.61
CA LYS A 67 21.05 2.69 -7.24
C LYS A 67 21.27 2.87 -8.75
N MET A 68 20.43 3.65 -9.43
CA MET A 68 20.55 3.91 -10.87
C MET A 68 21.70 4.87 -11.22
N ILE A 69 21.98 5.84 -10.35
CA ILE A 69 23.07 6.82 -10.57
C ILE A 69 24.43 6.17 -10.25
N LEU A 70 24.49 5.37 -9.19
CA LEU A 70 25.72 4.67 -8.80
C LEU A 70 26.14 3.62 -9.84
N SER A 71 25.20 2.86 -10.41
CA SER A 71 25.52 1.86 -11.45
C SER A 71 26.08 2.48 -12.73
N LEU A 72 25.64 3.70 -13.08
CA LEU A 72 26.16 4.43 -14.24
C LEU A 72 27.64 4.83 -14.03
N ILE A 73 27.98 5.33 -12.83
CA ILE A 73 29.35 5.73 -12.48
C ILE A 73 30.31 4.52 -12.43
N GLU A 74 29.86 3.40 -11.87
CA GLU A 74 30.64 2.15 -11.83
C GLU A 74 30.88 1.60 -13.25
N SER A 75 29.87 1.62 -14.13
CA SER A 75 30.00 1.15 -15.51
C SER A 75 30.99 1.99 -16.35
N LEU A 76 31.00 3.32 -16.17
CA LEU A 76 31.96 4.24 -16.78
C LEU A 76 33.38 3.99 -16.26
N SER A 77 33.52 3.79 -14.94
CA SER A 77 34.82 3.49 -14.31
C SER A 77 35.41 2.15 -14.74
N LEU A 78 34.56 1.17 -15.09
CA LEU A 78 34.96 -0.14 -15.64
C LEU A 78 35.30 -0.07 -17.13
N THR A 79 34.69 0.84 -17.90
CA THR A 79 34.92 1.01 -19.34
C THR A 79 36.18 1.85 -19.65
N LEU A 80 36.63 2.66 -18.69
CA LEU A 80 37.86 3.48 -18.78
C LEU A 80 39.14 2.79 -18.27
N LYS A 81 39.17 1.45 -18.21
CA LYS A 81 40.36 0.66 -17.86
C LYS A 81 40.87 -0.15 -19.05
#